data_AF-A9D8S1-F1
#
_entry.id   AF-A9D8S1-F1
#
_cell.length_a   1.000
_cell.length_b   1.000
_cell.length_c   1.000
_cell.angle_alpha   90.00
_cell.angle_beta   90.00
_cell.angle_gamma   90.00
#
_symmetry.space_group_name_H-M   'P 1'
#
loop_
_entity.id
_entity.type
_entity.pdbx_description
1 polymer ?
#
loop_
_entity_poly.entity_id
_entity_poly.type
_entity_poly.pdbx_seq_one_letter_code
_entity_poly.pdbx_strand_id
1 'polypeptide(L)'
;MGCQKEIAKLIVKQKADYILALKGHHSGLQGELEAWWHKCQREGFTADNFDEHTTIDSGHGRIETRRCQQVLVNKSWLNNKYQWVGLKSIIKVTSDVHEKTTTESRIRKGRGPLAFNVMRKIAMTLFKQEQTKRASIVAKKKMAGLDDEYRSTLLESGIKMR
;
A
#
# COMPACT_ATOMS: atom_id res chain seq x y z
N MET A 1 26.28 17.35 -4.21
CA MET A 1 24.94 17.93 -3.96
C MET A 1 24.60 17.86 -2.47
N GLY A 2 25.16 18.78 -1.68
CA GLY A 2 24.86 18.94 -0.24
C GLY A 2 23.55 19.71 -0.02
N CYS A 3 22.44 19.16 -0.50
CA CYS A 3 21.27 19.93 -0.91
C CYS A 3 20.34 20.34 0.25
N GLN A 4 20.10 19.49 1.25
CA GLN A 4 19.00 19.71 2.19
C GLN A 4 19.31 20.71 3.31
N LYS A 5 20.54 20.73 3.85
CA LYS A 5 20.92 21.65 4.94
C LYS A 5 20.92 23.12 4.50
N GLU A 6 21.39 23.39 3.28
CA GLU A 6 21.36 24.75 2.72
C GLU A 6 19.94 25.19 2.35
N ILE A 7 19.10 24.27 1.84
CA ILE A 7 17.68 24.53 1.62
C ILE A 7 16.99 24.92 2.94
N ALA A 8 17.24 24.19 4.04
CA ALA A 8 16.68 24.53 5.35
C ALA A 8 17.05 25.96 5.80
N LYS A 9 18.31 26.38 5.59
CA LYS A 9 18.74 27.76 5.89
C LYS A 9 17.98 28.80 5.06
N LEU A 10 17.78 28.54 3.77
CA LEU A 10 17.06 29.45 2.88
C LEU A 10 15.59 29.60 3.27
N ILE A 11 14.93 28.50 3.67
CA ILE A 11 13.53 28.51 4.12
C ILE A 11 13.39 29.32 5.41
N VAL A 12 14.26 29.08 6.40
CA VAL A 12 14.25 29.83 7.67
C VAL A 12 14.59 31.31 7.44
N LYS A 13 15.51 31.64 6.52
CA LYS A 13 15.81 33.03 6.15
C LYS A 13 14.57 33.76 5.59
N GLN A 14 13.68 33.03 4.91
CA GLN A 14 12.39 33.52 4.43
C GLN A 14 11.28 33.48 5.49
N LYS A 15 11.63 33.20 6.77
CA LYS A 15 10.70 33.09 7.90
C LYS A 15 9.60 32.02 7.72
N ALA A 16 9.92 30.94 7.01
CA ALA A 16 9.03 29.80 6.84
C ALA A 16 9.53 28.57 7.63
N ASP A 17 8.62 27.64 7.92
CA ASP A 17 8.92 26.34 8.49
C ASP A 17 9.18 25.29 7.38
N TYR A 18 9.88 24.20 7.73
CA TYR A 18 10.18 23.12 6.78
C TYR A 18 9.95 21.74 7.39
N ILE A 19 9.60 20.79 6.52
CA ILE A 19 9.66 19.35 6.78
C ILE A 19 10.47 18.75 5.63
N LEU A 20 11.60 18.12 5.94
CA LEU A 20 12.51 17.55 4.96
C LEU A 20 12.70 16.06 5.21
N ALA A 21 12.41 15.25 4.20
CA ALA A 21 12.61 13.81 4.27
C ALA A 21 14.10 13.47 4.12
N LEU A 22 14.63 12.67 5.05
CA LEU A 22 15.99 12.13 4.98
C LEU A 22 16.00 10.93 4.04
N LYS A 23 16.47 11.13 2.80
CA LYS A 23 16.54 10.07 1.79
C LYS A 23 17.98 9.60 1.59
N GLY A 24 18.27 8.37 2.01
CA GLY A 24 19.24 7.44 1.40
C GLY A 24 20.73 7.79 1.27
N HIS A 25 21.21 8.99 1.61
CA HIS A 25 22.64 9.37 1.46
C HIS A 25 23.23 10.14 2.66
N HIS A 26 22.51 10.20 3.79
CA HIS A 26 22.94 10.87 5.03
C HIS A 26 23.07 9.87 6.19
N SER A 27 23.92 8.85 6.01
CA SER A 27 24.06 7.73 6.96
C SER A 27 24.32 8.16 8.41
N GLY A 28 25.14 9.19 8.63
CA GLY A 28 25.45 9.66 9.98
C GLY A 28 24.31 10.41 10.69
N LEU A 29 23.61 11.34 10.01
CA LEU A 29 22.47 12.05 10.61
C LEU A 29 21.32 11.07 10.90
N GLN A 30 21.03 10.19 9.94
CA GLN A 30 20.01 9.18 10.12
C GLN A 30 20.31 8.30 11.34
N GLY A 31 21.54 7.81 11.47
CA GLY A 31 21.96 6.99 12.61
C GLY A 31 21.82 7.71 13.95
N GLU A 32 22.20 9.00 14.04
CA GLU A 32 22.05 9.77 15.28
C GLU A 32 20.58 10.00 15.66
N LEU A 33 19.72 10.29 14.67
CA LEU A 33 18.29 10.48 14.88
C LEU A 33 17.59 9.16 15.24
N GLU A 34 17.97 8.04 14.62
CA GLU A 34 17.51 6.70 15.01
C GLU A 34 17.96 6.35 16.43
N ALA A 35 19.21 6.64 16.79
CA ALA A 35 19.71 6.42 18.14
C ALA A 35 18.96 7.28 19.18
N TRP A 36 18.67 8.54 18.85
CA TRP A 36 17.84 9.42 19.68
C TRP A 36 16.43 8.84 19.86
N TRP A 37 15.81 8.40 18.76
CA TRP A 37 14.50 7.77 18.79
C TRP A 37 14.47 6.56 19.72
N HIS A 38 15.44 5.67 19.58
CA HIS A 38 15.56 4.48 20.42
C HIS A 38 15.81 4.83 21.89
N LYS A 39 16.56 5.90 22.17
CA LYS A 39 16.74 6.41 23.53
C LYS A 39 15.41 6.88 24.12
N CYS A 40 14.68 7.75 23.42
CA CYS A 40 13.35 8.20 23.87
C CYS A 40 12.38 7.04 24.07
N GLN A 41 12.41 6.05 23.18
CA GLN A 41 11.58 4.85 23.31
C GLN A 41 11.90 4.03 24.57
N ARG A 42 13.18 3.97 24.98
CA ARG A 42 13.60 3.26 26.21
C ARG A 42 13.28 4.05 27.49
N GLU A 43 13.52 5.35 27.46
CA GLU A 43 13.31 6.25 28.61
C GLU A 43 11.83 6.58 28.83
N GLY A 44 11.00 6.37 27.80
CA GLY A 44 9.59 6.68 27.79
C GLY A 44 9.31 8.03 27.12
N PHE A 45 8.14 8.10 26.48
CA PHE A 45 7.63 9.32 25.89
C PHE A 45 6.85 10.13 26.94
N THR A 46 7.00 11.45 26.91
CA THR A 46 6.26 12.39 27.75
C THR A 46 5.38 13.29 26.86
N ALA A 47 4.31 13.84 27.41
CA ALA A 47 3.42 14.75 26.66
C ALA A 47 4.15 15.98 26.09
N ASP A 48 5.26 16.38 26.71
CA ASP A 48 6.06 17.52 26.26
C ASP A 48 7.06 17.16 25.15
N ASN A 49 7.37 15.88 24.95
CA ASN A 49 8.44 15.44 24.03
C ASN A 49 7.93 14.63 22.84
N PHE A 50 6.68 14.17 22.87
CA PHE A 50 6.12 13.23 21.91
C PHE A 50 4.69 13.59 21.52
N ASP A 51 4.38 13.38 20.25
CA ASP A 51 3.01 13.47 19.72
C ASP A 51 2.79 12.37 18.69
N GLU A 52 1.56 11.88 18.56
CA GLU A 52 1.21 10.89 17.54
C GLU A 52 -0.15 11.13 16.91
N HIS A 53 -0.21 10.83 15.62
CA HIS A 53 -1.44 10.90 14.84
C HIS A 53 -1.57 9.67 13.95
N THR A 54 -2.75 9.05 14.00
CA THR A 54 -3.07 7.87 13.19
C THR A 54 -4.22 8.18 12.24
N THR A 55 -4.02 7.87 10.96
CA THR A 55 -5.07 7.93 9.94
C THR A 55 -5.32 6.55 9.38
N ILE A 56 -6.60 6.23 9.14
CA ILE A 56 -7.03 4.97 8.55
C ILE A 56 -7.80 5.31 7.28
N ASP A 57 -7.28 4.87 6.13
CA ASP A 57 -7.92 5.03 4.82
C ASP A 57 -8.33 3.66 4.29
N SER A 58 -9.52 3.57 3.70
CA SER A 58 -10.03 2.35 3.11
C SER A 58 -10.47 2.62 1.67
N GLY A 59 -9.76 2.03 0.70
CA GLY A 59 -9.98 2.30 -0.72
C GLY A 59 -9.34 1.24 -1.61
N HIS A 60 -9.90 1.03 -2.81
CA HIS A 60 -9.32 0.15 -3.85
C HIS A 60 -9.00 -1.30 -3.41
N GLY A 61 -9.74 -1.81 -2.42
CA GLY A 61 -9.51 -3.15 -1.86
C GLY A 61 -8.34 -3.23 -0.86
N ARG A 62 -7.90 -2.10 -0.31
CA ARG A 62 -6.89 -2.04 0.75
C ARG A 62 -7.42 -1.20 1.93
N ILE A 63 -6.93 -1.50 3.11
CA ILE A 63 -7.05 -0.68 4.32
C ILE A 63 -5.61 -0.28 4.68
N GLU A 64 -5.33 1.01 4.66
CA GLU A 64 -4.03 1.56 5.02
C GLU A 64 -4.14 2.32 6.33
N THR A 65 -3.33 1.94 7.31
CA THR A 65 -3.18 2.65 8.58
C THR A 65 -1.84 3.37 8.56
N ARG A 66 -1.86 4.70 8.47
CA ARG A 66 -0.65 5.53 8.55
C ARG A 66 -0.53 6.12 9.95
N ARG A 67 0.56 5.81 10.63
CA ARG A 67 0.93 6.35 11.94
C ARG A 67 2.07 7.34 11.76
N CYS A 68 1.84 8.58 12.16
CA CYS A 68 2.82 9.66 12.20
C CYS A 68 3.16 9.92 13.66
N GLN A 69 4.43 9.74 14.02
CA GLN A 69 4.90 9.93 15.38
C GLN A 69 6.01 10.99 15.38
N GLN A 70 5.90 11.97 16.26
CA GLN A 70 6.86 13.06 16.41
C GLN A 70 7.59 12.93 17.73
N VAL A 71 8.90 13.16 17.71
CA VAL A 71 9.74 13.26 18.92
C VAL A 71 10.56 14.54 18.84
N LEU A 72 10.53 15.36 19.89
CA LEU A 72 11.40 16.53 20.02
C LEU A 72 12.87 16.10 20.14
N VAL A 73 13.75 16.83 19.45
CA VAL A 73 15.18 16.54 19.45
C VAL A 73 15.90 17.44 20.43
N ASN A 74 16.70 16.85 21.31
CA ASN A 74 17.66 17.60 22.07
C ASN A 74 18.90 17.92 21.20
N LYS A 75 19.17 19.21 20.97
CA LYS A 75 20.33 19.66 20.19
C LYS A 75 21.67 19.21 20.78
N SER A 76 21.77 19.00 22.09
CA SER A 76 23.00 18.53 22.74
C SER A 76 23.32 17.07 22.41
N TRP A 77 22.35 16.30 21.92
CA TRP A 77 22.55 14.92 21.47
C TRP A 77 23.20 14.86 20.09
N LEU A 78 22.82 15.78 19.21
CA LEU A 78 23.30 15.79 17.83
C LEU A 78 24.69 16.40 17.73
N ASN A 79 25.55 15.76 16.94
CA ASN A 79 26.83 16.35 16.57
C ASN A 79 26.61 17.71 15.87
N ASN A 80 27.48 18.69 16.12
CA ASN A 80 27.41 20.03 15.53
C ASN A 80 27.27 20.01 13.99
N LYS A 81 27.82 18.99 13.32
CA LYS A 81 27.65 18.78 11.88
C LYS A 81 26.18 18.63 11.45
N TYR A 82 25.37 18.04 12.32
CA TYR A 82 23.99 17.60 12.09
C TYR A 82 22.92 18.52 12.66
N GLN A 83 23.31 19.55 13.43
CA GLN A 83 22.41 20.59 13.89
C GLN A 83 22.00 21.50 12.72
N TRP A 84 20.87 21.17 12.08
CA TRP A 84 20.28 22.02 11.04
C TRP A 84 19.63 23.25 11.68
N VAL A 85 19.66 24.37 10.98
CA VAL A 85 19.04 25.62 11.45
C VAL A 85 17.54 25.37 11.61
N GLY A 86 17.01 25.66 12.80
CA GLY A 86 15.59 25.47 13.09
C GLY A 86 15.13 24.02 13.28
N LEU A 87 16.04 23.03 13.37
CA LEU A 87 15.67 21.65 13.68
C LEU A 87 15.04 21.55 15.08
N LYS A 88 13.82 21.04 15.15
CA LYS A 88 13.02 20.91 16.38
C LYS A 88 12.70 19.46 16.73
N SER A 89 12.33 18.65 15.74
CA SER A 89 11.80 17.30 15.97
C SER A 89 12.16 16.34 14.83
N ILE A 90 12.01 15.04 15.11
CA ILE A 90 12.01 13.96 14.13
C ILE A 90 10.58 13.46 13.99
N ILE A 91 10.17 13.17 12.76
CA ILE A 91 8.90 12.54 12.46
C ILE A 91 9.17 11.17 11.86
N LYS A 92 8.60 10.13 12.47
CA LYS A 92 8.59 8.77 11.94
C LYS A 92 7.20 8.47 11.39
N VAL A 93 7.14 8.03 10.14
CA VAL A 93 5.89 7.62 9.49
C VAL A 93 5.97 6.12 9.21
N THR A 94 5.02 5.36 9.76
CA THR A 94 4.85 3.93 9.48
C THR A 94 3.50 3.70 8.82
N SER A 95 3.47 2.88 7.78
CA SER A 95 2.24 2.51 7.06
C SER A 95 2.06 0.99 7.11
N ASP A 96 0.92 0.56 7.66
CA ASP A 96 0.48 -0.84 7.64
C ASP A 96 -0.65 -0.99 6.63
N VAL A 97 -0.49 -1.92 5.68
CA VAL A 97 -1.46 -2.12 4.60
C VAL A 97 -2.04 -3.52 4.66
N HIS A 98 -3.35 -3.60 4.91
CA HIS A 98 -4.12 -4.83 4.87
C HIS A 98 -4.94 -4.87 3.58
N GLU A 99 -5.03 -6.04 2.94
CA GLU A 99 -5.97 -6.23 1.82
C GLU A 99 -7.37 -6.42 2.40
N LYS A 100 -8.38 -5.77 1.82
CA LYS A 100 -9.78 -6.04 2.18
C LYS A 100 -10.04 -7.50 1.83
N THR A 101 -10.42 -8.32 2.81
CA THR A 101 -10.95 -9.67 2.60
C THR A 101 -12.31 -9.56 1.93
N THR A 102 -12.30 -9.19 0.65
CA THR A 102 -13.44 -9.41 -0.23
C THR A 102 -13.37 -10.86 -0.69
N THR A 103 -14.49 -11.57 -0.65
CA THR A 103 -14.70 -12.93 -1.17
C THR A 103 -14.56 -12.99 -2.70
N GLU A 104 -13.64 -12.25 -3.28
CA GLU A 104 -13.21 -12.36 -4.66
C GLU A 104 -11.77 -12.83 -4.63
N SER A 105 -11.60 -14.14 -4.85
CA SER A 105 -10.31 -14.78 -5.04
C SER A 105 -9.54 -14.07 -6.18
N ARG A 106 -8.67 -13.14 -5.81
CA ARG A 106 -7.79 -12.41 -6.73
C ARG A 106 -6.73 -13.37 -7.25
N ILE A 107 -6.94 -13.84 -8.47
CA ILE A 107 -6.01 -14.72 -9.18
C ILE A 107 -4.85 -13.87 -9.72
N ARG A 108 -3.87 -13.53 -8.86
CA ARG A 108 -2.74 -12.64 -9.21
C ARG A 108 -1.35 -13.21 -8.93
N LYS A 109 -1.27 -14.41 -8.33
CA LYS A 109 0.02 -15.04 -7.95
C LYS A 109 0.23 -16.37 -8.66
N GLY A 110 1.50 -16.69 -8.93
CA GLY A 110 1.92 -17.96 -9.52
C GLY A 110 1.29 -18.25 -10.88
N ARG A 111 0.89 -19.51 -11.12
CA ARG A 111 0.24 -19.94 -12.37
C ARG A 111 -1.25 -19.60 -12.45
N GLY A 112 -1.81 -18.95 -11.42
CA GLY A 112 -3.22 -18.59 -11.35
C GLY A 112 -3.73 -17.84 -12.60
N PRO A 113 -3.09 -16.73 -13.02
CA PRO A 113 -3.54 -15.96 -14.17
C PRO A 113 -3.61 -16.79 -15.46
N LEU A 114 -2.65 -17.70 -15.66
CA LEU A 114 -2.62 -18.61 -16.82
C LEU A 114 -3.75 -19.64 -16.75
N ALA A 115 -3.92 -20.31 -15.61
CA ALA A 115 -4.99 -21.29 -15.42
C ALA A 115 -6.38 -20.67 -15.64
N PHE A 116 -6.62 -19.47 -15.09
CA PHE A 116 -7.88 -18.77 -15.27
C PHE A 116 -8.11 -18.29 -16.70
N ASN A 117 -7.07 -17.84 -17.38
CA ASN A 117 -7.16 -17.51 -18.81
C ASN A 117 -7.53 -18.73 -19.66
N VAL A 118 -6.99 -19.91 -19.36
CA VAL A 118 -7.36 -21.16 -20.05
C VAL A 118 -8.81 -21.52 -19.76
N MET A 119 -9.24 -21.52 -18.50
CA MET A 119 -10.64 -21.80 -18.12
C MET A 119 -11.61 -20.81 -18.78
N ARG A 120 -11.28 -19.52 -18.82
CA ARG A 120 -12.08 -18.50 -19.50
C ARG A 120 -12.20 -18.79 -21.00
N LYS A 121 -11.13 -19.22 -21.66
CA LYS A 121 -11.16 -19.61 -23.08
C LYS A 121 -12.07 -20.82 -23.30
N ILE A 122 -11.95 -21.86 -22.47
CA ILE A 122 -12.81 -23.05 -22.53
C ILE A 122 -14.28 -22.67 -22.38
N ALA A 123 -14.62 -21.91 -21.32
CA ALA A 123 -15.99 -21.45 -21.10
C ALA A 123 -16.53 -20.62 -22.27
N MET A 124 -15.71 -19.72 -22.83
CA MET A 124 -16.08 -18.93 -24.00
C MET A 124 -16.33 -19.77 -25.25
N THR A 125 -15.58 -20.84 -25.45
CA THR A 125 -15.80 -21.79 -26.56
C THR A 125 -17.15 -22.50 -26.40
N LEU A 126 -17.44 -23.00 -25.19
CA LEU A 126 -18.73 -23.64 -24.89
C LEU A 126 -19.91 -22.70 -25.19
N PHE A 127 -19.86 -21.45 -24.73
CA PHE A 127 -20.93 -20.47 -24.99
C PHE A 127 -21.14 -20.13 -26.46
N LYS A 128 -20.07 -20.17 -27.27
CA LYS A 128 -20.13 -19.89 -28.72
C LYS A 128 -20.72 -21.06 -29.51
N GLN A 129 -20.50 -22.29 -29.03
CA GLN A 129 -20.95 -23.51 -29.70
C GLN A 129 -22.35 -23.94 -29.27
N GLU A 130 -22.81 -23.51 -28.09
CA GLU A 130 -24.16 -23.75 -27.61
C GLU A 130 -25.19 -23.03 -28.51
N GLN A 131 -26.08 -23.77 -29.15
CA GLN A 131 -27.12 -23.25 -30.08
C GLN A 131 -28.55 -23.45 -29.57
N THR A 132 -28.74 -24.08 -28.41
CA THR A 132 -30.07 -24.38 -27.84
C THR A 132 -30.79 -23.11 -27.35
N LYS A 133 -30.05 -22.07 -26.97
CA LYS A 133 -30.56 -20.76 -26.58
C LYS A 133 -30.06 -19.66 -27.53
N ARG A 134 -31.00 -18.98 -28.19
CA ARG A 134 -30.72 -17.82 -29.04
C ARG A 134 -30.58 -16.55 -28.20
N ALA A 135 -29.42 -16.40 -27.56
CA ALA A 135 -29.11 -15.28 -26.66
C ALA A 135 -27.69 -14.75 -26.87
N SER A 136 -27.44 -13.51 -26.45
CA SER A 136 -26.09 -12.93 -26.49
C SER A 136 -25.14 -13.65 -25.53
N ILE A 137 -23.83 -13.59 -25.79
CA ILE A 137 -22.81 -14.20 -24.92
C ILE A 137 -22.91 -13.69 -23.47
N VAL A 138 -23.24 -12.41 -23.28
CA VAL A 138 -23.42 -11.81 -21.95
C VAL A 138 -24.63 -12.42 -21.24
N ALA A 139 -25.74 -12.58 -21.96
CA ALA A 139 -26.95 -13.19 -21.42
C ALA A 139 -26.72 -14.68 -21.07
N LYS A 140 -26.04 -15.44 -21.95
CA LYS A 140 -25.69 -16.85 -21.69
C LYS A 140 -24.81 -17.02 -20.45
N LYS A 141 -23.82 -16.14 -20.24
CA LYS A 141 -23.01 -16.13 -19.01
C LYS A 141 -23.85 -15.89 -17.76
N LYS A 142 -24.81 -14.95 -17.83
CA LYS A 142 -25.72 -14.66 -16.73
C LYS A 142 -26.63 -15.85 -16.43
N MET A 143 -27.18 -16.50 -17.46
CA MET A 143 -27.99 -17.71 -17.32
C MET A 143 -27.18 -18.83 -16.67
N ALA A 144 -25.97 -19.12 -17.16
CA ALA A 144 -25.10 -20.13 -16.55
C ALA A 144 -24.76 -19.81 -15.08
N GLY A 145 -24.65 -18.53 -14.72
CA GLY A 145 -24.45 -18.14 -13.32
C GLY A 145 -25.66 -18.37 -12.40
N LEU A 146 -26.87 -18.55 -12.95
CA LEU A 146 -28.14 -18.57 -12.20
C LEU A 146 -28.95 -19.85 -12.37
N ASP A 147 -28.67 -20.65 -13.41
CA ASP A 147 -29.42 -21.82 -13.81
C ASP A 147 -28.48 -23.03 -13.91
N ASP A 148 -28.66 -23.96 -12.97
CA ASP A 148 -27.85 -25.16 -12.80
C ASP A 148 -28.08 -26.18 -13.93
N GLU A 149 -29.30 -26.26 -14.46
CA GLU A 149 -29.68 -27.16 -15.55
C GLU A 149 -29.05 -26.68 -16.87
N TYR A 150 -29.07 -25.37 -17.10
CA TYR A 150 -28.37 -24.76 -18.23
C TYR A 150 -26.84 -24.96 -18.13
N ARG A 151 -26.24 -24.91 -16.94
CA ARG A 151 -24.81 -25.27 -16.76
C ARG A 151 -24.53 -26.73 -17.10
N SER A 152 -25.37 -27.66 -16.65
CA SER A 152 -25.18 -29.10 -16.96
C SER A 152 -25.21 -29.33 -18.46
N THR A 153 -26.22 -28.76 -19.14
CA THR A 153 -26.37 -28.86 -20.60
C THR A 153 -25.14 -28.31 -21.34
N LEU A 154 -24.61 -27.16 -20.89
CA LEU A 154 -23.43 -26.53 -21.47
C LEU A 154 -22.19 -27.42 -21.32
N LEU A 155 -21.99 -28.03 -20.15
CA LEU A 155 -20.84 -28.90 -19.89
C LEU A 155 -20.94 -30.24 -20.62
N GLU A 156 -22.12 -30.84 -20.68
CA GLU A 156 -22.38 -32.09 -21.41
C GLU A 156 -22.15 -31.92 -22.91
N SER A 157 -22.57 -30.79 -23.49
CA SER A 157 -22.26 -30.44 -24.88
C SER A 157 -20.74 -30.33 -25.11
N GLY A 158 -20.00 -29.90 -24.09
CA GLY A 158 -18.55 -29.82 -24.06
C GLY A 158 -17.84 -31.18 -24.12
N ILE A 159 -18.40 -32.16 -23.41
CA ILE A 159 -17.81 -33.50 -23.24
C ILE A 159 -18.06 -34.38 -24.48
N LYS A 160 -19.24 -34.24 -25.10
CA LYS A 160 -19.60 -34.98 -26.33
C LYS A 160 -18.79 -34.56 -27.58
N MET A 161 -17.90 -33.59 -27.46
CA MET A 161 -16.99 -33.13 -28.53
C MET A 161 -15.64 -33.88 -28.57
N ARG A 162 -15.42 -34.85 -27.69
CA ARG A 162 -14.25 -35.75 -27.74
C ARG A 162 -14.57 -37.07 -28.41
#